data_AF-A0A1J5P0A7-F1
#
_entry.id   AF-A0A1J5P0A7-F1
#
_cell.length_a   1.000
_cell.length_b   1.000
_cell.length_c   1.000
_cell.angle_alpha   90.00
_cell.angle_beta   90.00
_cell.angle_gamma   90.00
#
_symmetry.space_group_name_H-M   'P 1'
#
loop_
_entity.id
_entity.type
_entity.pdbx_description
1 polymer ?
#
loop_
_entity_poly.entity_id
_entity_poly.type
_entity_poly.pdbx_seq_one_letter_code
_entity_poly.pdbx_strand_id
1 'polypeptide(L)'
;MRSASHQANVFSVANGVLDVATNNSVGLVFAKRENPEIADKLEVIWTSPPLPESSIIARKDLDPAIREKLRQFFLTYGVGPGPKADKQREVLKGLAYGGFRPADSSYLDPIREMDASETLADARRGGDAAKIAAAQKALDEVRAKAAQHRATNPDAG
;
A
#
# COMPACT_ATOMS: atom_id res chain seq x y z
N MET A 1 -8.26 17.56 -12.56
CA MET A 1 -7.20 16.53 -12.46
C MET A 1 -7.54 15.41 -13.43
N ARG A 2 -6.58 14.92 -14.21
CA ARG A 2 -6.79 13.78 -15.11
C ARG A 2 -6.34 12.51 -14.38
N SER A 3 -7.27 11.63 -14.06
CA SER A 3 -6.92 10.31 -13.51
C SER A 3 -6.37 9.44 -14.63
N ALA A 4 -5.20 8.85 -14.41
CA ALA A 4 -4.56 7.91 -15.33
C ALA A 4 -3.84 6.82 -14.53
N SER A 5 -3.53 5.70 -15.17
CA SER A 5 -2.78 4.61 -14.53
C SER A 5 -1.36 5.06 -14.19
N HIS A 6 -0.71 4.37 -13.26
CA HIS A 6 0.71 4.59 -12.93
C HIS A 6 1.60 4.57 -14.18
N GLN A 7 1.38 3.62 -15.08
CA GLN A 7 2.12 3.54 -16.35
C GLN A 7 1.87 4.76 -17.23
N ALA A 8 0.62 5.21 -17.39
CA ALA A 8 0.32 6.39 -18.19
C ALA A 8 0.94 7.67 -17.61
N ASN A 9 1.02 7.80 -16.28
CA ASN A 9 1.68 8.92 -15.61
C ASN A 9 3.19 8.96 -15.90
N VAL A 10 3.89 7.81 -15.86
CA VAL A 10 5.32 7.69 -16.23
C VAL A 10 5.56 8.27 -17.61
N PHE A 11 4.82 7.81 -18.62
CA PHE A 11 4.98 8.28 -20.00
C PHE A 11 4.58 9.74 -20.17
N SER A 12 3.57 10.21 -19.45
CA SER A 12 3.11 11.59 -19.57
C SER A 12 4.16 12.58 -19.04
N VAL A 13 4.79 12.28 -17.91
CA VAL A 13 5.87 13.13 -17.36
C VAL A 13 7.13 13.03 -18.21
N ALA A 14 7.56 11.81 -18.56
CA ALA A 14 8.78 11.60 -19.33
C ALA A 14 8.77 12.25 -20.74
N ASN A 15 7.57 12.49 -21.29
CA ASN A 15 7.40 13.16 -22.58
C ASN A 15 6.96 14.63 -22.46
N GLY A 16 6.96 15.20 -21.25
CA GLY A 16 6.60 16.61 -21.02
C GLY A 16 5.12 16.94 -21.24
N VAL A 17 4.24 15.95 -21.24
CA VAL A 17 2.77 16.16 -21.32
C VAL A 17 2.22 16.63 -19.97
N LEU A 18 2.83 16.16 -18.87
CA LEU A 18 2.56 16.61 -17.51
C LEU A 18 3.87 17.04 -16.87
N ASP A 19 3.85 18.13 -16.09
CA ASP A 19 5.03 18.56 -15.33
C ASP A 19 5.31 17.65 -14.13
N VAL A 20 4.24 17.23 -13.45
CA VAL A 20 4.29 16.38 -12.25
C VAL A 20 3.12 15.41 -12.26
N ALA A 21 3.34 14.18 -11.79
CA ALA A 21 2.29 13.18 -11.58
C ALA A 21 2.58 12.30 -10.36
N THR A 22 1.54 11.70 -9.78
CA THR A 22 1.71 10.73 -8.70
C THR A 22 2.12 9.36 -9.25
N ASN A 23 2.97 8.65 -8.50
CA ASN A 23 3.36 7.28 -8.81
C ASN A 23 3.71 6.51 -7.51
N ASN A 24 4.11 5.24 -7.64
CA ASN A 24 4.60 4.43 -6.52
C ASN A 24 5.95 3.78 -6.86
N SER A 25 6.69 3.36 -5.83
CA SER A 25 8.04 2.80 -5.95
C SER A 25 8.10 1.54 -6.83
N VAL A 26 7.12 0.65 -6.68
CA VAL A 26 7.02 -0.59 -7.48
C VAL A 26 6.83 -0.27 -8.97
N GLY A 27 5.94 0.67 -9.28
CA GLY A 27 5.70 1.17 -10.64
C GLY A 27 6.95 1.75 -11.28
N LEU A 28 7.78 2.47 -10.50
CA LEU A 28 9.06 2.99 -10.98
C LEU A 28 10.10 1.87 -11.21
N VAL A 29 10.14 0.84 -10.37
CA VAL A 29 10.98 -0.35 -10.58
C VAL A 29 10.61 -1.06 -11.89
N PHE A 30 9.31 -1.28 -12.12
CA PHE A 30 8.82 -1.87 -13.38
C PHE A 30 9.13 -0.97 -14.58
N ALA A 31 8.90 0.35 -14.47
CA ALA A 31 9.23 1.30 -15.52
C ALA A 31 10.73 1.26 -15.88
N LYS A 32 11.63 1.22 -14.89
CA LYS A 32 13.08 1.12 -15.13
C LYS A 32 13.48 -0.21 -15.77
N ARG A 33 12.83 -1.32 -15.36
CA ARG A 33 13.08 -2.66 -15.92
C ARG A 33 12.62 -2.77 -17.38
N GLU A 34 11.47 -2.18 -17.71
CA GLU A 34 10.83 -2.35 -19.01
C GLU A 34 11.21 -1.27 -20.02
N ASN A 35 11.43 -0.02 -19.55
CA ASN A 35 11.73 1.13 -20.39
C ASN A 35 12.78 2.04 -19.71
N PRO A 36 14.05 1.61 -19.62
CA PRO A 36 15.08 2.32 -18.86
C PRO A 36 15.29 3.77 -19.34
N GLU A 37 15.21 4.03 -20.65
CA GLU A 37 15.34 5.36 -21.23
C GLU A 37 14.19 6.31 -20.86
N ILE A 38 12.99 5.78 -20.64
CA ILE A 38 11.85 6.57 -20.16
C ILE A 38 12.02 6.87 -18.68
N ALA A 39 12.45 5.87 -17.90
CA ALA A 39 12.69 6.05 -16.47
C ALA A 39 13.83 7.05 -16.18
N ASP A 40 14.86 7.13 -17.03
CA ASP A 40 15.97 8.09 -16.89
C ASP A 40 15.56 9.56 -17.11
N LYS A 41 14.36 9.80 -17.66
CA LYS A 41 13.80 11.15 -17.81
C LYS A 41 12.98 11.60 -16.60
N LEU A 42 12.88 10.77 -15.56
CA LEU A 42 12.05 11.03 -14.40
C LEU A 42 12.91 11.34 -13.18
N GLU A 43 12.44 12.28 -12.36
CA GLU A 43 13.03 12.60 -11.07
C GLU A 43 11.97 12.42 -9.97
N VAL A 44 12.34 11.74 -8.88
CA VAL A 44 11.48 11.63 -7.69
C VAL A 44 11.72 12.87 -6.83
N ILE A 45 10.78 13.81 -6.86
CA ILE A 45 10.85 15.06 -6.10
C ILE A 45 10.26 14.95 -4.68
N TRP A 46 9.48 13.89 -4.41
CA TRP A 46 8.88 13.64 -3.09
C TRP A 46 8.53 12.16 -2.92
N THR A 47 8.71 11.64 -1.71
CA THR A 47 8.37 10.27 -1.31
C THR A 47 7.53 10.31 -0.03
N SER A 48 6.41 9.56 0.00
CA SER A 48 5.59 9.43 1.20
C SER A 48 6.30 8.64 2.30
N PRO A 49 5.82 8.72 3.56
CA PRO A 49 6.14 7.68 4.55
C PRO A 49 5.84 6.27 3.99
N PRO A 50 6.50 5.22 4.51
CA PRO A 50 6.18 3.85 4.15
C PRO A 50 4.69 3.59 4.33
N LEU A 51 4.04 3.16 3.25
CA LEU A 51 2.67 2.68 3.29
C LEU A 51 2.68 1.16 3.45
N PRO A 52 1.64 0.59 4.09
CA PRO A 52 1.43 -0.85 4.02
C PRO A 52 1.46 -1.29 2.55
N GLU A 53 2.26 -2.31 2.26
CA GLU A 53 2.28 -2.95 0.95
C GLU A 53 0.92 -3.56 0.59
N SER A 54 0.81 -4.14 -0.62
CA SER A 54 -0.42 -4.79 -1.05
C SER A 54 -0.80 -5.94 -0.12
N SER A 55 -2.07 -5.99 0.29
CA SER A 55 -2.61 -7.07 1.12
C SER A 55 -3.42 -8.07 0.29
N ILE A 56 -3.40 -9.34 0.71
CA ILE A 56 -4.29 -10.37 0.17
C ILE A 56 -5.50 -10.44 1.11
N ILE A 57 -6.69 -10.20 0.57
CA ILE A 57 -7.93 -10.16 1.34
C ILE A 57 -8.78 -11.38 0.96
N ALA A 58 -9.30 -12.07 1.97
CA ALA A 58 -10.28 -13.13 1.81
C ALA A 58 -11.66 -12.69 2.30
N ARG A 59 -12.72 -13.16 1.66
CA ARG A 59 -14.12 -12.92 2.09
C ARG A 59 -14.35 -13.50 3.50
N LYS A 60 -15.13 -12.77 4.32
CA LYS A 60 -15.35 -13.12 5.74
C LYS A 60 -16.14 -14.41 5.97
N ASP A 61 -16.92 -14.82 4.98
CA ASP A 61 -17.75 -16.02 4.97
C ASP A 61 -17.11 -17.19 4.20
N LEU A 62 -15.82 -17.08 3.84
CA LEU A 62 -15.06 -18.22 3.32
C LEU A 62 -14.97 -19.30 4.40
N ASP A 63 -15.24 -20.55 4.01
CA ASP A 63 -15.09 -21.73 4.86
C ASP A 63 -13.76 -21.69 5.65
N PRO A 64 -13.79 -21.91 6.98
CA PRO A 64 -12.59 -21.79 7.81
C PRO A 64 -11.44 -22.69 7.39
N ALA A 65 -11.72 -23.92 6.91
CA ALA A 65 -10.68 -24.84 6.48
C ALA A 65 -10.03 -24.38 5.16
N ILE A 66 -10.81 -23.81 4.24
CA ILE A 66 -10.28 -23.21 3.01
C ILE A 66 -9.43 -21.97 3.34
N ARG A 67 -9.90 -21.11 4.23
CA ARG A 67 -9.16 -19.92 4.67
C ARG A 67 -7.81 -20.28 5.25
N GLU A 68 -7.77 -21.28 6.13
CA GLU A 68 -6.52 -21.73 6.74
C GLU A 68 -5.58 -22.35 5.71
N LYS A 69 -6.10 -23.15 4.77
CA LYS A 69 -5.29 -23.72 3.69
C LYS A 69 -4.63 -22.65 2.82
N LEU A 70 -5.36 -21.59 2.46
CA LEU A 70 -4.81 -20.46 1.71
C LEU A 70 -3.78 -19.69 2.53
N ARG A 71 -4.07 -19.43 3.82
CA ARG A 71 -3.13 -18.78 4.73
C ARG A 71 -1.81 -19.55 4.80
N GLN A 72 -1.86 -20.85 5.02
CA GLN A 72 -0.67 -21.71 5.05
C GLN A 72 0.08 -21.72 3.72
N PHE A 73 -0.63 -21.76 2.60
CA PHE A 73 -0.01 -21.67 1.29
C PHE A 73 0.83 -20.41 1.16
N PHE A 74 0.26 -19.23 1.43
CA PHE A 74 0.99 -17.96 1.29
C PHE A 74 2.17 -17.87 2.27
N LEU A 75 1.96 -18.20 3.54
CA LEU A 75 3.01 -18.08 4.57
C LEU A 75 4.18 -19.05 4.39
N THR A 76 4.00 -20.12 3.62
CA THR A 76 5.07 -21.11 3.34
C THR A 76 5.62 -21.02 1.92
N TYR A 77 5.07 -20.15 1.07
CA TYR A 77 5.49 -20.03 -0.33
C TYR A 77 6.88 -19.40 -0.45
N GLY A 78 7.84 -20.12 -1.04
CA GLY A 78 9.23 -19.65 -1.18
C GLY A 78 10.07 -19.80 0.08
N VAL A 79 9.54 -20.41 1.15
CA VAL A 79 10.21 -20.60 2.44
C VAL A 79 10.93 -21.95 2.49
N GLY A 80 12.12 -21.96 3.06
CA GLY A 80 12.92 -23.17 3.26
C GLY A 80 13.90 -23.50 2.12
N PRO A 81 14.73 -24.54 2.29
CA PRO A 81 15.70 -24.97 1.30
C PRO A 81 15.10 -25.89 0.23
N GLY A 82 15.82 -26.03 -0.87
CA GLY A 82 15.59 -27.06 -1.89
C GLY A 82 14.79 -26.60 -3.12
N PRO A 83 14.74 -27.47 -4.15
CA PRO A 83 14.35 -27.06 -5.51
C PRO A 83 12.94 -26.47 -5.62
N LYS A 84 12.01 -26.90 -4.74
CA LYS A 84 10.65 -26.37 -4.70
C LYS A 84 10.63 -24.91 -4.23
N ALA A 85 11.33 -24.62 -3.14
CA ALA A 85 11.38 -23.27 -2.58
C ALA A 85 12.18 -22.33 -3.51
N ASP A 86 13.24 -22.84 -4.15
CA ASP A 86 13.98 -22.10 -5.19
C ASP A 86 13.06 -21.66 -6.34
N LYS A 87 12.29 -22.60 -6.89
CA LYS A 87 11.33 -22.30 -7.98
C LYS A 87 10.27 -21.28 -7.55
N GLN A 88 9.77 -21.37 -6.32
CA GLN A 88 8.80 -20.41 -5.78
C GLN A 88 9.41 -19.01 -5.60
N ARG A 89 10.68 -18.91 -5.18
CA ARG A 89 11.42 -17.64 -5.09
C ARG A 89 11.61 -16.99 -6.46
N GLU A 90 11.84 -17.76 -7.52
CA GLU A 90 11.90 -17.22 -8.88
C GLU A 90 10.56 -16.62 -9.33
N VAL A 91 9.44 -17.27 -8.97
CA VAL A 91 8.09 -16.70 -9.21
C VAL A 91 7.91 -15.39 -8.46
N LEU A 92 8.25 -15.36 -7.17
CA LEU A 92 8.15 -14.15 -6.33
C LEU A 92 9.01 -12.99 -6.87
N LYS A 93 10.24 -13.29 -7.31
CA LYS A 93 11.14 -12.32 -7.92
C LYS A 93 10.55 -11.69 -9.18
N GLY A 94 9.88 -12.48 -10.03
CA GLY A 94 9.18 -11.97 -11.20
C GLY A 94 8.06 -10.98 -10.86
N LEU A 95 7.40 -11.21 -9.73
CA LEU A 95 6.36 -10.35 -9.15
C LEU A 95 6.89 -9.18 -8.32
N ALA A 96 8.23 -9.08 -8.15
CA ALA A 96 8.88 -8.14 -7.23
C ALA A 96 8.46 -8.30 -5.75
N TYR A 97 8.13 -9.51 -5.32
CA TYR A 97 7.76 -9.82 -3.94
C TYR A 97 8.90 -10.52 -3.19
N GLY A 98 9.08 -10.16 -1.91
CA GLY A 98 10.04 -10.82 -1.01
C GLY A 98 9.49 -12.06 -0.29
N GLY A 99 8.17 -12.25 -0.30
CA GLY A 99 7.46 -13.30 0.43
C GLY A 99 6.13 -12.79 0.98
N PHE A 100 5.52 -13.54 1.90
CA PHE A 100 4.26 -13.16 2.54
C PHE A 100 4.39 -13.20 4.05
N ARG A 101 3.79 -12.22 4.73
CA ARG A 101 3.78 -12.12 6.20
C ARG A 101 2.33 -12.18 6.70
N PRO A 102 2.09 -12.71 7.91
CA PRO A 102 0.76 -12.65 8.49
C PRO A 102 0.37 -11.19 8.71
N ALA A 103 -0.88 -10.88 8.39
CA ALA A 103 -1.47 -9.56 8.61
C ALA A 103 -2.91 -9.72 9.09
N ASP A 104 -3.35 -8.77 9.90
CA ASP A 104 -4.75 -8.62 10.30
C ASP A 104 -5.27 -7.24 9.88
N SER A 105 -6.48 -6.87 10.32
CA SER A 105 -7.10 -5.61 9.92
C SER A 105 -6.33 -4.35 10.36
N SER A 106 -5.47 -4.43 11.38
CA SER A 106 -4.62 -3.32 11.85
C SER A 106 -3.60 -2.89 10.81
N TYR A 107 -3.28 -3.77 9.84
CA TYR A 107 -2.43 -3.44 8.71
C TYR A 107 -2.95 -2.24 7.88
N LEU A 108 -4.25 -1.98 7.94
CA LEU A 108 -4.89 -0.86 7.25
C LEU A 108 -5.03 0.40 8.12
N ASP A 109 -4.52 0.42 9.35
CA ASP A 109 -4.62 1.58 10.24
C ASP A 109 -4.00 2.84 9.66
N PRO A 110 -2.81 2.82 9.01
CA PRO A 110 -2.27 4.01 8.37
C PRO A 110 -3.20 4.60 7.30
N ILE A 111 -3.94 3.74 6.58
CA ILE A 111 -4.91 4.17 5.56
C ILE A 111 -6.14 4.80 6.21
N ARG A 112 -6.62 4.25 7.34
CA ARG A 112 -7.73 4.85 8.11
C ARG A 112 -7.34 6.21 8.69
N GLU A 113 -6.12 6.34 9.20
CA GLU A 113 -5.60 7.62 9.71
C GLU A 113 -5.49 8.67 8.58
N MET A 114 -5.04 8.26 7.39
CA MET A 114 -4.98 9.11 6.21
C MET A 114 -6.37 9.60 5.78
N ASP A 115 -7.34 8.70 5.63
CA ASP A 115 -8.72 9.02 5.22
C ASP A 115 -9.42 9.97 6.21
N ALA A 116 -9.24 9.73 7.51
CA ALA A 116 -9.74 10.63 8.56
C ALA A 116 -9.04 12.00 8.54
N SER A 117 -7.74 12.04 8.20
CA SER A 117 -6.99 13.29 8.06
C SER A 117 -7.43 14.10 6.84
N GLU A 118 -7.73 13.44 5.72
CA GLU A 118 -8.32 14.06 4.53
C GLU A 118 -9.69 14.65 4.87
N THR A 119 -10.56 13.87 5.52
CA THR A 119 -11.88 14.35 5.98
C THR A 119 -11.77 15.61 6.86
N LEU A 120 -10.80 15.66 7.77
CA LEU A 120 -10.55 16.85 8.58
C LEU A 120 -10.04 18.04 7.76
N ALA A 121 -9.13 17.80 6.80
CA ALA A 121 -8.64 18.85 5.91
C ALA A 121 -9.78 19.45 5.08
N ASP A 122 -10.69 18.61 4.60
CA ASP A 122 -11.88 19.01 3.84
C ASP A 122 -12.83 19.84 4.69
N ALA A 123 -13.11 19.40 5.92
CA ALA A 123 -13.93 20.15 6.87
C ALA A 123 -13.32 21.54 7.18
N ARG A 124 -11.98 21.60 7.35
CA ARG A 124 -11.26 22.87 7.57
C ARG A 124 -11.37 23.82 6.38
N ARG A 125 -11.27 23.32 5.15
CA ARG A 125 -11.49 24.13 3.94
C ARG A 125 -12.91 24.66 3.84
N GLY A 126 -13.89 23.91 4.35
CA GLY A 126 -15.30 24.32 4.39
C GLY A 126 -15.65 25.35 5.48
N GLY A 127 -14.83 25.49 6.53
CA GLY A 127 -14.98 26.53 7.57
C GLY A 127 -16.09 26.33 8.60
N ASP A 128 -16.85 25.23 8.53
CA ASP A 128 -17.92 24.90 9.49
C ASP A 128 -17.31 24.33 10.78
N ALA A 129 -17.43 25.09 11.89
CA ALA A 129 -16.85 24.72 13.17
C ALA A 129 -17.38 23.38 13.72
N ALA A 130 -18.65 23.06 13.50
CA ALA A 130 -19.23 21.80 13.97
C ALA A 130 -18.68 20.61 13.16
N LYS A 131 -18.53 20.75 11.84
CA LYS A 131 -17.93 19.72 10.99
C LYS A 131 -16.45 19.52 11.31
N ILE A 132 -15.71 20.60 11.56
CA ILE A 132 -14.30 20.53 11.97
C ILE A 132 -14.16 19.76 13.29
N ALA A 133 -14.98 20.09 14.30
CA ALA A 133 -14.96 19.40 15.58
C ALA A 133 -15.31 17.91 15.45
N ALA A 134 -16.30 17.56 14.63
CA ALA A 134 -16.69 16.18 14.36
C ALA A 134 -15.58 15.39 13.65
N ALA A 135 -14.97 15.97 12.61
CA ALA A 135 -13.87 15.33 11.88
C ALA A 135 -12.62 15.17 12.74
N GLN A 136 -12.30 16.15 13.59
CA GLN A 136 -11.19 16.07 14.54
C GLN A 136 -11.41 14.92 15.53
N LYS A 137 -12.61 14.83 16.11
CA LYS A 137 -12.96 13.73 17.02
C LYS A 137 -12.82 12.36 16.33
N ALA A 138 -13.31 12.22 15.11
CA ALA A 138 -13.19 10.98 14.34
C ALA A 138 -11.72 10.59 14.10
N LEU A 139 -10.87 11.55 13.73
CA LEU A 139 -9.43 11.33 13.57
C LEU A 139 -8.76 10.88 14.87
N ASP A 140 -9.11 11.51 15.99
CA ASP A 140 -8.55 11.16 17.30
C ASP A 140 -8.96 9.74 17.73
N GLU A 141 -10.20 9.33 17.46
CA GLU A 141 -10.67 7.96 17.70
C GLU A 141 -9.93 6.91 16.84
N VAL A 142 -9.70 7.22 15.56
CA VAL A 142 -8.94 6.34 14.66
C VAL A 142 -7.50 6.19 15.15
N ARG A 143 -6.85 7.30 15.50
CA ARG A 143 -5.47 7.30 16.03
C ARG A 143 -5.37 6.56 17.36
N ALA A 144 -6.35 6.70 18.25
CA ALA A 144 -6.39 5.95 19.50
C ALA A 144 -6.47 4.44 19.28
N LYS A 145 -7.32 3.98 18.34
CA LYS A 145 -7.40 2.55 17.97
C LYS A 145 -6.11 2.04 17.34
N ALA A 146 -5.53 2.80 16.41
CA ALA A 146 -4.27 2.45 15.78
C ALA A 146 -3.09 2.41 16.78
N ALA A 147 -3.09 3.31 17.78
CA ALA A 147 -2.13 3.28 18.88
C ALA A 147 -2.29 2.03 19.75
N GLN A 148 -3.53 1.62 20.05
CA GLN A 148 -3.81 0.38 20.78
C GLN A 148 -3.32 -0.86 20.01
N HIS A 149 -3.59 -0.96 18.70
CA HIS A 149 -3.11 -2.07 17.88
C HIS A 149 -1.58 -2.11 17.81
N ARG A 150 -0.90 -0.96 17.62
CA ARG A 150 0.57 -0.90 17.62
C ARG A 150 1.19 -1.33 18.95
N ALA A 151 0.54 -1.02 20.07
CA ALA A 151 1.01 -1.41 21.39
C ALA A 151 0.88 -2.92 21.65
N THR A 152 -0.09 -3.59 21.03
CA THR A 152 -0.34 -5.03 21.21
C THR A 152 0.31 -5.91 20.12
N ASN A 153 0.73 -5.32 18.99
CA ASN A 153 1.37 -6.03 17.88
C ASN A 153 2.45 -5.16 17.21
N PRO A 154 3.64 -5.02 17.82
CA PRO A 154 4.69 -4.12 17.32
C PRO A 154 5.31 -4.57 15.99
N ASP A 155 5.14 -5.83 15.62
CA ASP A 155 5.69 -6.43 14.39
C ASP A 155 4.70 -6.39 13.20
N ALA A 156 3.53 -5.73 13.34
CA ALA A 156 2.51 -5.62 12.30
C ALA A 156 2.82 -4.55 11.22
N GLY A 157 3.98 -3.89 11.32
CA GLY A 157 4.45 -2.84 10.41
C GLY A 157 5.37 -3.36 9.30
#